data_AF-A0A970TEY4-F1
#
_entry.id   AF-A0A970TEY4-F1
#
_cell.length_a   1.000
_cell.length_b   1.000
_cell.length_c   1.000
_cell.angle_alpha   90.00
_cell.angle_beta   90.00
_cell.angle_gamma   90.00
#
_symmetry.space_group_name_H-M   'P 1'
#
loop_
_entity.id
_entity.type
_entity.pdbx_description
1 polymer ?
#
loop_
_entity_poly.entity_id
_entity_poly.type
_entity_poly.pdbx_seq_one_letter_code
_entity_poly.pdbx_strand_id
1 'polypeptide(L)'
;MGRDAARVGELMTLSQVQENRIGASTPKIERLCAAAIEAGAFGAKQMGAGGGGSIVAYCPGRQNEVAAAIRAAGGAPYMCDVFRW
;
A
#
# COMPACT_ATOMS: atom_id res chain seq x y z
N MET A 1 -14.66 12.00 -11.34
CA MET A 1 -13.42 11.19 -11.46
C MET A 1 -12.81 10.73 -10.13
N GLY A 2 -13.39 11.02 -8.94
CA GLY A 2 -12.76 10.64 -7.65
C GLY A 2 -13.30 9.39 -6.93
N ARG A 3 -14.49 8.88 -7.31
CA ARG A 3 -15.18 7.81 -6.57
C ARG A 3 -14.60 6.40 -6.81
N ASP A 4 -14.00 6.19 -7.97
CA ASP A 4 -13.41 4.89 -8.36
C ASP A 4 -12.05 4.68 -7.69
N ALA A 5 -11.21 5.72 -7.63
CA ALA A 5 -9.88 5.66 -7.03
C ALA A 5 -9.90 5.27 -5.54
N ALA A 6 -10.72 5.95 -4.73
CA ALA A 6 -10.85 5.59 -3.32
C ALA A 6 -11.34 4.16 -3.14
N ARG A 7 -12.31 3.72 -3.97
CA ARG A 7 -12.84 2.36 -3.92
C ARG A 7 -11.81 1.30 -4.29
N VAL A 8 -10.96 1.56 -5.28
CA VAL A 8 -9.83 0.68 -5.61
C VAL A 8 -8.89 0.54 -4.40
N GLY A 9 -8.56 1.66 -3.74
CA GLY A 9 -7.75 1.64 -2.52
C GLY A 9 -8.37 0.81 -1.39
N GLU A 10 -9.67 0.99 -1.11
CA GLU A 10 -10.39 0.18 -0.12
C GLU A 10 -10.32 -1.32 -0.44
N LEU A 11 -10.51 -1.68 -1.71
CA LEU A 11 -10.45 -3.07 -2.17
C LEU A 11 -9.02 -3.65 -2.07
N MET A 12 -7.99 -2.84 -2.32
CA MET A 12 -6.60 -3.24 -2.09
C MET A 12 -6.35 -3.57 -0.62
N THR A 13 -6.80 -2.70 0.30
CA THR A 13 -6.69 -2.93 1.74
C THR A 13 -7.47 -4.16 2.18
N LEU A 14 -8.68 -4.38 1.63
CA LEU A 14 -9.45 -5.61 1.91
C LEU A 14 -8.72 -6.86 1.41
N SER A 15 -8.05 -6.80 0.25
CA SER A 15 -7.21 -7.89 -0.25
C SER A 15 -6.05 -8.18 0.70
N GLN A 16 -5.42 -7.15 1.29
CA GLN A 16 -4.36 -7.33 2.29
C GLN A 16 -4.86 -8.12 3.51
N VAL A 17 -6.08 -7.83 3.98
CA VAL A 17 -6.70 -8.58 5.08
C VAL A 17 -6.83 -10.07 4.73
N GLN A 18 -7.20 -10.40 3.49
CA GLN A 18 -7.29 -11.81 3.08
C GLN A 18 -5.90 -12.47 2.97
N GLU A 19 -4.89 -11.75 2.45
CA GLU A 19 -3.51 -12.23 2.37
C GLU A 19 -2.92 -12.52 3.76
N ASN A 20 -3.23 -11.68 4.74
CA ASN A 20 -2.85 -11.93 6.13
C ASN A 20 -3.55 -13.18 6.69
N ARG A 21 -4.84 -13.36 6.42
CA ARG A 21 -5.62 -14.52 6.90
C ARG A 21 -5.12 -15.86 6.37
N ILE A 22 -4.55 -15.90 5.16
CA ILE A 22 -3.94 -17.11 4.59
C ILE A 22 -2.47 -17.29 5.00
N GLY A 23 -1.94 -16.44 5.89
CA GLY A 23 -0.56 -16.51 6.37
C GLY A 23 0.48 -15.99 5.39
N ALA A 24 0.09 -15.26 4.35
CA ALA A 24 1.00 -14.74 3.33
C ALA A 24 1.64 -13.39 3.69
N SER A 25 1.21 -12.74 4.78
CA SER A 25 1.76 -11.46 5.23
C SER A 25 2.82 -11.61 6.33
N THR A 26 3.47 -10.51 6.68
CA THR A 26 4.45 -10.44 7.78
C THR A 26 4.22 -9.18 8.62
N PRO A 27 4.70 -9.13 9.89
CA PRO A 27 4.62 -7.92 10.71
C PRO A 27 5.25 -6.68 10.06
N LYS A 28 6.29 -6.87 9.22
CA LYS A 28 6.91 -5.77 8.48
C LYS A 28 5.98 -5.23 7.40
N ILE A 29 5.30 -6.11 6.65
CA ILE A 29 4.34 -5.72 5.61
C ILE A 29 3.15 -4.98 6.22
N GLU A 30 2.55 -5.53 7.28
CA GLU A 30 1.42 -4.87 7.96
C GLU A 30 1.79 -3.48 8.46
N ARG A 31 2.99 -3.32 9.05
CA ARG A 31 3.50 -2.01 9.50
C ARG A 31 3.64 -1.02 8.35
N LEU A 32 4.17 -1.45 7.21
CA LEU A 32 4.36 -0.58 6.04
C LEU A 32 3.01 -0.18 5.42
N CYS A 33 2.05 -1.12 5.33
CA CYS A 33 0.69 -0.82 4.87
C CYS A 33 -0.01 0.17 5.80
N ALA A 34 0.07 -0.01 7.12
CA ALA A 34 -0.51 0.89 8.10
C ALA A 34 0.08 2.31 7.97
N ALA A 35 1.41 2.43 7.91
CA ALA A 35 2.08 3.72 7.74
C ALA A 35 1.65 4.44 6.44
N ALA A 36 1.45 3.70 5.36
CA ALA A 36 0.96 4.27 4.10
C ALA A 36 -0.48 4.81 4.24
N ILE A 37 -1.38 4.05 4.88
CA ILE A 37 -2.78 4.44 5.08
C ILE A 37 -2.87 5.65 6.01
N GLU A 38 -2.15 5.65 7.13
CA GLU A 38 -2.11 6.77 8.09
C GLU A 38 -1.59 8.06 7.44
N ALA A 39 -0.67 7.95 6.49
CA ALA A 39 -0.15 9.09 5.72
C ALA A 39 -1.11 9.59 4.63
N GLY A 40 -2.22 8.89 4.36
CA GLY A 40 -3.26 9.32 3.43
C GLY A 40 -3.31 8.54 2.11
N ALA A 41 -2.74 7.35 2.03
CA ALA A 41 -3.04 6.44 0.92
C ALA A 41 -4.51 6.01 0.96
N PHE A 42 -5.15 5.89 -0.20
CA PHE A 42 -6.47 5.28 -0.32
C PHE A 42 -6.46 3.80 0.04
N GLY A 43 -5.33 3.13 -0.17
CA GLY A 43 -5.11 1.77 0.31
C GLY A 43 -3.69 1.28 0.06
N ALA A 44 -3.32 0.21 0.75
CA ALA A 44 -2.03 -0.44 0.60
C ALA A 44 -2.16 -1.95 0.79
N LYS A 45 -1.35 -2.70 0.04
CA LYS A 45 -1.24 -4.15 0.15
C LYS A 45 0.14 -4.65 -0.24
N GLN A 46 0.46 -5.87 0.12
CA GLN A 46 1.63 -6.61 -0.35
C GLN A 46 1.57 -6.81 -1.87
N MET A 47 2.74 -6.99 -2.47
CA MET A 47 2.90 -7.33 -3.88
C MET A 47 3.80 -8.56 -4.01
N GLY A 48 3.35 -9.59 -4.73
CA GLY A 48 4.10 -10.83 -4.97
C GLY A 48 3.51 -12.04 -4.24
N ALA A 49 4.33 -13.08 -4.06
CA ALA A 49 3.90 -14.39 -3.54
C ALA A 49 3.61 -14.41 -2.02
N GLY A 50 4.14 -13.45 -1.27
CA GLY A 50 4.03 -13.38 0.19
C GLY A 50 5.29 -13.73 0.95
N GLY A 51 5.21 -13.66 2.29
CA GLY A 51 6.33 -13.89 3.21
C GLY A 51 7.31 -12.72 3.33
N GLY A 52 6.98 -11.55 2.77
CA GLY A 52 7.81 -10.35 2.79
C GLY A 52 7.87 -9.65 1.44
N GLY A 53 8.99 -8.99 1.15
CA GLY A 53 9.21 -8.27 -0.11
C GLY A 53 8.67 -6.85 -0.07
N SER A 54 7.76 -6.54 -1.00
CA SER A 54 7.31 -5.18 -1.28
C SER A 54 5.81 -4.99 -1.00
N ILE A 55 5.43 -3.74 -0.77
CA ILE A 55 4.03 -3.30 -0.79
C ILE A 55 3.78 -2.39 -2.00
N VAL A 56 2.52 -2.24 -2.35
CA VAL A 56 2.01 -1.17 -3.21
C VAL A 56 1.07 -0.30 -2.39
N ALA A 57 1.23 1.01 -2.48
CA ALA A 57 0.34 2.00 -1.83
C ALA A 57 -0.27 2.90 -2.91
N TYR A 58 -1.60 2.94 -2.99
CA TYR A 58 -2.33 3.77 -3.93
C TYR A 58 -2.70 5.11 -3.28
N CYS A 59 -2.01 6.18 -3.69
CA CYS A 59 -2.02 7.46 -2.98
C CYS A 59 -1.97 8.68 -3.92
N PRO A 60 -2.90 8.81 -4.89
CA PRO A 60 -2.91 9.95 -5.80
C PRO A 60 -3.04 11.27 -5.02
N GLY A 61 -2.07 12.17 -5.22
CA GLY A 61 -2.00 13.48 -4.57
C GLY A 61 -1.34 13.48 -3.18
N ARG A 62 -0.91 12.32 -2.66
CA ARG A 62 -0.26 12.17 -1.34
C ARG A 62 1.05 11.37 -1.41
N GLN A 63 1.64 11.26 -2.60
CA GLN A 63 2.77 10.35 -2.86
C GLN A 63 3.99 10.68 -2.00
N ASN A 64 4.29 11.97 -1.79
CA ASN A 64 5.44 12.39 -0.99
C ASN A 64 5.27 12.06 0.49
N GLU A 65 4.08 12.32 1.05
CA GLU A 65 3.77 12.02 2.45
C GLU A 65 3.79 10.52 2.71
N VAL A 66 3.21 9.73 1.81
CA VAL A 66 3.21 8.27 1.89
C VAL A 66 4.62 7.71 1.75
N ALA A 67 5.44 8.23 0.83
CA ALA A 67 6.84 7.82 0.70
C ALA A 67 7.65 8.17 1.96
N ALA A 68 7.46 9.35 2.55
CA ALA A 68 8.12 9.72 3.79
C ALA A 68 7.73 8.77 4.96
N ALA A 69 6.45 8.45 5.10
CA ALA A 69 5.96 7.52 6.11
C ALA A 69 6.50 6.09 5.92
N ILE A 70 6.54 5.59 4.68
CA ILE A 70 7.13 4.28 4.37
C ILE A 70 8.64 4.26 4.72
N ARG A 71 9.39 5.34 4.43
CA ARG A 71 10.80 5.44 4.84
C ARG A 71 10.96 5.41 6.35
N ALA A 72 10.15 6.20 7.08
CA ALA A 72 10.17 6.23 8.54
C ALA A 72 9.82 4.87 9.17
N ALA A 73 8.95 4.09 8.52
CA ALA A 73 8.60 2.72 8.92
C ALA A 73 9.63 1.64 8.52
N GLY A 74 10.75 2.03 7.90
CA GLY A 74 11.86 1.14 7.53
C GLY A 74 11.75 0.52 6.13
N GLY A 75 10.96 1.11 5.24
CA GLY A 75 10.86 0.75 3.82
C GLY A 75 11.70 1.63 2.89
N ALA A 76 11.86 1.21 1.64
CA ALA A 76 12.50 1.97 0.57
C ALA A 76 11.48 2.22 -0.55
N PRO A 77 10.75 3.35 -0.54
CA PRO A 77 9.68 3.61 -1.50
C PRO A 77 10.23 4.09 -2.84
N TYR A 78 9.58 3.66 -3.91
CA TYR A 78 9.75 4.13 -5.27
C TYR A 78 8.40 4.66 -5.74
N MET A 79 8.36 5.94 -6.15
CA MET A 79 7.14 6.56 -6.66
C MET A 79 7.05 6.35 -8.17
N CYS A 80 5.89 5.93 -8.66
CA CYS A 80 5.63 5.76 -10.08
C CYS A 80 4.20 6.19 -10.42
N ASP A 81 4.02 6.69 -11.63
CA ASP A 81 2.71 6.97 -12.21
C ASP A 81 2.27 5.78 -13.08
N VAL A 82 0.97 5.47 -13.05
CA VAL A 82 0.38 4.42 -13.88
C VAL A 82 -0.15 5.07 -15.15
N PHE A 83 0.48 4.78 -16.29
CA PHE A 83 0.05 5.27 -17.58
C PHE A 83 -1.12 4.43 -18.13
N ARG A 84 -2.06 5.09 -18.80
CA ARG A 84 -3.01 4.42 -19.71
C ARG A 84 -2.45 4.47 -21.12
N TRP A 85 -2.46 3.31 -21.78
CA TRP A 85 -2.25 3.14 -23.22
C TRP A 85 -3.57 3.32 -23.96
#